data_AF-E4PFI4-F1
#
_entry.id   AF-E4PFI4-F1
#
_cell.length_a   1.000
_cell.length_b   1.000
_cell.length_c   1.000
_cell.angle_alpha   90.00
_cell.angle_beta   90.00
_cell.angle_gamma   90.00
#
_symmetry.space_group_name_H-M   'P 1'
#
loop_
_entity.id
_entity.type
_entity.pdbx_description
1 polymer ?
#
loop_
_entity_poly.entity_id
_entity_poly.type
_entity_poly.pdbx_seq_one_letter_code
_entity_poly.pdbx_strand_id
1 'polypeptide(L)'
;MLHTPLPLALHAMKVSELQNMFIEELKYLLADWKFVKSKRQFQLTENDLVWFLHIGCINHVEDFDAVADIAVEFRAGRERVCIVGAELGNIQGAGQHRFPVSNTEETKSSAIELYKYFQEHGVPFLRKYSDPATVLNTLSNGGKDALLISPFLNQHQNQIDRLRAQYGIGM
;
A
#
# COMPACT_ATOMS: atom_id res chain seq x y z
N MET A 1 -31.42 51.58 2.49
CA MET A 1 -30.92 50.34 1.84
C MET A 1 -29.51 50.12 2.32
N LEU A 2 -29.31 49.19 3.26
CA LEU A 2 -27.99 48.86 3.80
C LEU A 2 -27.41 47.72 2.95
N HIS A 3 -26.31 48.00 2.27
CA HIS A 3 -25.50 46.98 1.60
C HIS A 3 -24.89 46.07 2.66
N THR A 4 -25.38 44.84 2.72
CA THR A 4 -24.72 43.74 3.43
C THR A 4 -23.57 43.24 2.54
N PRO A 5 -22.31 43.19 3.00
CA PRO A 5 -21.28 42.46 2.28
C PRO A 5 -21.59 40.96 2.37
N LEU A 6 -21.55 40.27 1.22
CA LEU A 6 -21.61 38.81 1.13
C LEU A 6 -20.55 38.16 2.06
N PRO A 7 -20.86 37.03 2.73
CA PRO A 7 -19.90 36.38 3.59
C PRO A 7 -18.73 35.81 2.79
N LEU A 8 -17.54 36.02 3.35
CA LEU A 8 -16.27 35.29 3.15
C LEU A 8 -16.37 34.09 2.21
N ALA A 9 -15.56 34.11 1.14
CA ALA A 9 -15.20 32.89 0.43
C ALA A 9 -14.72 31.86 1.45
N LEU A 10 -15.56 30.84 1.71
CA LEU A 10 -15.16 29.57 2.28
C LEU A 10 -13.94 29.15 1.46
N HIS A 11 -12.74 29.28 2.03
CA HIS A 11 -11.54 28.79 1.37
C HIS A 11 -11.73 27.29 1.26
N ALA A 12 -12.05 26.81 0.06
CA ALA A 12 -12.08 25.39 -0.23
C ALA A 12 -10.71 24.83 0.18
N MET A 13 -10.72 23.78 0.99
CA MET A 13 -9.51 23.16 1.50
C MET A 13 -8.68 22.66 0.32
N LYS A 14 -7.36 22.84 0.36
CA LYS A 14 -6.50 22.34 -0.71
C LYS A 14 -6.48 20.81 -0.64
N VAL A 15 -6.46 20.15 -1.80
CA VAL A 15 -6.30 18.68 -1.89
C VAL A 15 -5.09 18.19 -1.09
N SER A 16 -4.00 18.96 -1.05
CA SER A 16 -2.82 18.64 -0.22
C SER A 16 -3.09 18.62 1.28
N GLU A 17 -4.01 19.46 1.76
CA GLU A 17 -4.42 19.49 3.18
C GLU A 17 -5.27 18.25 3.49
N LEU A 18 -6.23 17.90 2.62
CA LEU A 18 -7.01 16.66 2.74
C LEU A 18 -6.10 15.41 2.77
N GLN A 19 -5.07 15.37 1.90
CA GLN A 19 -4.09 14.28 1.89
C GLN A 19 -3.30 14.17 3.19
N ASN A 20 -2.85 15.30 3.75
CA ASN A 20 -2.12 15.29 5.01
C ASN A 20 -3.02 14.79 6.15
N MET A 21 -4.28 15.25 6.21
CA MET A 21 -5.24 14.80 7.21
C MET A 21 -5.52 13.30 7.11
N PHE A 22 -5.78 12.80 5.90
CA PHE A 22 -5.96 11.36 5.65
C PHE A 22 -4.76 10.52 6.10
N ILE A 23 -3.53 10.97 5.80
CA ILE A 23 -2.30 10.28 6.23
C ILE A 23 -2.12 10.32 7.75
N GLU A 24 -2.46 11.43 8.42
CA GLU A 24 -2.41 11.52 9.88
C GLU A 24 -3.41 10.57 10.56
N GLU A 25 -4.62 10.43 10.01
CA GLU A 25 -5.58 9.41 10.47
C GLU A 25 -5.03 7.99 10.30
N LEU A 26 -4.41 7.68 9.15
CA LEU A 26 -3.76 6.38 8.94
C LEU A 26 -2.58 6.13 9.90
N LYS A 27 -1.79 7.16 10.24
CA LYS A 27 -0.70 7.04 11.23
C LYS A 27 -1.23 6.66 12.61
N TYR A 28 -2.39 7.18 12.99
CA TYR A 28 -3.03 6.80 14.25
C TYR A 28 -3.51 5.34 14.20
N LEU A 29 -4.14 4.92 13.10
CA LEU A 29 -4.65 3.55 12.93
C LEU A 29 -3.53 2.50 12.80
N LEU A 30 -2.38 2.89 12.25
CA LEU A 30 -1.20 2.04 12.03
C LEU A 30 -0.06 2.42 12.99
N ALA A 31 -0.37 2.56 14.28
CA ALA A 31 0.57 3.05 15.30
C ALA A 31 1.88 2.22 15.38
N ASP A 32 1.81 0.93 15.10
CA ASP A 32 2.97 0.03 15.10
C ASP A 32 3.82 0.10 13.82
N TRP A 33 3.35 0.82 12.79
CA TRP A 33 4.03 0.97 11.53
C TRP A 33 4.77 2.30 11.46
N LYS A 34 6.03 2.23 11.02
CA LYS A 34 6.83 3.43 10.75
C LYS A 34 6.37 4.09 9.46
N PHE A 35 5.90 5.33 9.54
CA PHE A 35 5.59 6.13 8.35
C PHE A 35 6.86 6.79 7.76
N VAL A 36 7.03 6.67 6.44
CA VAL A 36 8.11 7.29 5.66
C VAL A 36 7.51 8.33 4.70
N LYS A 37 7.49 9.59 5.15
CA LYS A 37 6.80 10.70 4.48
C LYS A 37 7.21 10.89 3.01
N SER A 38 8.51 10.82 2.70
CA SER A 38 9.02 11.03 1.33
C SER A 38 8.52 10.00 0.32
N LYS A 39 8.01 8.86 0.80
CA LYS A 39 7.48 7.76 -0.01
C LYS A 39 5.98 7.52 0.22
N ARG A 40 5.32 8.29 1.09
CA ARG A 40 3.92 8.05 1.55
C ARG A 40 3.63 6.58 1.85
N GLN A 41 4.53 5.94 2.57
CA GLN A 41 4.40 4.51 2.88
C GLN A 41 4.61 4.23 4.36
N PHE A 42 3.90 3.23 4.85
CA PHE A 42 4.06 2.64 6.16
C PHE A 42 4.96 1.41 6.04
N GLN A 43 5.82 1.20 7.03
CA GLN A 43 6.72 0.06 7.12
C GLN A 43 6.58 -0.65 8.45
N LEU A 44 6.41 -1.97 8.41
CA LEU A 44 6.57 -2.84 9.56
C LEU A 44 7.76 -3.77 9.28
N THR A 45 8.72 -3.82 10.20
CA THR A 45 9.93 -4.65 10.03
C THR A 45 9.90 -5.79 11.03
N GLU A 46 10.02 -7.02 10.53
CA GLU A 46 10.10 -8.23 11.32
C GLU A 46 11.31 -9.05 10.85
N ASN A 47 12.39 -9.04 11.64
CA ASN A 47 13.66 -9.68 11.28
C ASN A 47 14.17 -9.21 9.89
N ASP A 48 14.36 -10.16 8.97
CA ASP A 48 14.83 -9.95 7.60
C ASP A 48 13.70 -9.57 6.63
N LEU A 49 12.46 -9.41 7.12
CA LEU A 49 11.31 -8.98 6.32
C LEU A 49 10.93 -7.53 6.60
N VAL A 50 10.45 -6.86 5.55
CA VAL A 50 9.77 -5.57 5.66
C VAL A 50 8.44 -5.66 4.93
N TRP A 51 7.37 -5.35 5.64
CA TRP A 51 6.07 -5.12 5.04
C TRP A 51 5.91 -3.65 4.70
N PHE A 52 5.30 -3.38 3.55
CA PHE A 52 4.98 -2.04 3.09
C PHE A 52 3.48 -1.92 2.88
N LEU A 53 2.95 -0.75 3.25
CA LEU A 53 1.68 -0.24 2.77
C LEU A 53 1.95 1.16 2.19
N HIS A 54 1.97 1.25 0.87
CA HIS A 54 2.18 2.48 0.12
C HIS A 54 0.83 3.12 -0.22
N ILE A 55 0.70 4.43 -0.02
CA ILE A 55 -0.52 5.18 -0.31
C ILE A 55 -0.32 6.04 -1.57
N GLY A 56 -1.06 5.69 -2.62
CA GLY A 56 -1.24 6.53 -3.80
C GLY A 56 -2.39 7.51 -3.62
N CYS A 57 -2.27 8.70 -4.22
CA CYS A 57 -3.35 9.68 -4.27
C CYS A 57 -3.59 10.07 -5.73
N ILE A 58 -4.80 9.79 -6.23
CA ILE A 58 -5.26 10.22 -7.55
C ILE A 58 -5.99 11.54 -7.34
N ASN A 59 -5.33 12.64 -7.69
CA ASN A 59 -5.86 13.98 -7.44
C ASN A 59 -6.92 14.35 -8.47
N HIS A 60 -7.99 14.98 -7.99
CA HIS A 60 -8.92 15.73 -8.82
C HIS A 60 -8.82 17.23 -8.48
N VAL A 61 -9.75 18.03 -8.98
CA VAL A 61 -9.71 19.50 -8.82
C VAL A 61 -9.89 19.90 -7.36
N GLU A 62 -10.82 19.25 -6.66
CA GLU A 62 -11.25 19.62 -5.30
C GLU A 62 -11.04 18.50 -4.28
N ASP A 63 -10.83 17.26 -4.74
CA ASP A 63 -10.74 16.07 -3.90
C ASP A 63 -9.63 15.11 -4.41
N PHE A 64 -9.54 13.93 -3.80
CA PHE A 64 -8.69 12.85 -4.31
C PHE A 64 -9.26 11.47 -3.97
N ASP A 65 -8.87 10.47 -4.74
CA ASP A 65 -9.03 9.06 -4.38
C ASP A 65 -7.73 8.52 -3.79
N ALA A 66 -7.79 7.93 -2.60
CA ALA A 66 -6.68 7.15 -2.07
C ALA A 66 -6.71 5.73 -2.66
N VAL A 67 -5.53 5.21 -2.97
CA VAL A 67 -5.29 3.82 -3.37
C VAL A 67 -4.12 3.26 -2.58
N ALA A 68 -4.03 1.94 -2.46
CA ALA A 68 -3.01 1.31 -1.65
C ALA A 68 -2.29 0.18 -2.38
N ASP A 69 -0.97 0.13 -2.26
CA ASP A 69 -0.16 -0.99 -2.67
C ASP A 69 0.47 -1.63 -1.43
N ILE A 70 0.57 -2.95 -1.40
CA ILE A 70 1.22 -3.67 -0.31
C ILE A 70 2.33 -4.57 -0.84
N ALA A 71 3.38 -4.73 -0.05
CA ALA A 71 4.52 -5.56 -0.45
C ALA A 71 5.23 -6.20 0.74
N VAL A 72 5.85 -7.34 0.49
CA VAL A 72 6.84 -7.99 1.35
C VAL A 72 8.20 -7.88 0.68
N GLU A 73 9.17 -7.30 1.38
CA GLU A 73 10.59 -7.31 1.00
C GLU A 73 11.37 -8.30 1.86
N PHE A 74 12.10 -9.19 1.20
CA PHE A 74 13.09 -10.08 1.79
C PHE A 74 14.45 -9.42 1.73
N ARG A 75 15.17 -9.39 2.86
CA ARG A 75 16.51 -8.79 2.96
C ARG A 75 17.55 -9.81 3.43
N ALA A 76 18.80 -9.55 3.07
CA ALA A 76 19.98 -10.15 3.66
C ALA A 76 20.81 -9.01 4.26
N GLY A 77 20.64 -8.74 5.55
CA GLY A 77 21.17 -7.54 6.18
C GLY A 77 20.59 -6.25 5.57
N ARG A 78 21.40 -5.47 4.86
CA ARG A 78 20.97 -4.22 4.20
C ARG A 78 20.58 -4.38 2.74
N GLU A 79 20.85 -5.56 2.16
CA GLU A 79 20.58 -5.81 0.75
C GLU A 79 19.17 -6.35 0.54
N ARG A 80 18.48 -5.83 -0.49
CA ARG A 80 17.21 -6.40 -0.95
C ARG A 80 17.48 -7.66 -1.76
N VAL A 81 16.97 -8.78 -1.28
CA VAL A 81 16.98 -10.07 -2.00
C VAL A 81 15.84 -10.10 -3.00
N CYS A 82 14.61 -9.88 -2.53
CA CYS A 82 13.40 -9.94 -3.31
C CYS A 82 12.36 -8.98 -2.74
N ILE A 83 11.46 -8.48 -3.58
CA ILE A 83 10.23 -7.81 -3.15
C ILE A 83 9.09 -8.29 -4.02
N VAL A 84 7.99 -8.66 -3.38
CA VAL A 84 6.75 -9.07 -4.04
C VAL A 84 5.57 -8.33 -3.42
N GLY A 85 4.59 -7.98 -4.21
CA GLY A 85 3.51 -7.12 -3.76
C GLY A 85 2.43 -6.96 -4.80
N ALA A 86 1.31 -6.40 -4.38
CA ALA A 86 0.13 -6.17 -5.21
C ALA A 86 -0.53 -4.85 -4.83
N GLU A 87 -1.27 -4.28 -5.76
CA GLU A 87 -2.27 -3.27 -5.42
C GLU A 87 -3.38 -3.95 -4.59
N LEU A 88 -3.82 -3.28 -3.52
CA LEU A 88 -4.67 -3.84 -2.48
C LEU A 88 -6.05 -4.28 -3.01
N GLY A 89 -6.66 -3.51 -3.92
CA GLY A 89 -7.90 -3.88 -4.61
C GLY A 89 -7.76 -5.13 -5.50
N ASN A 90 -6.65 -5.23 -6.21
CA ASN A 90 -6.36 -6.34 -7.14
C ASN A 90 -6.20 -7.69 -6.44
N ILE A 91 -5.95 -7.73 -5.12
CA ILE A 91 -5.85 -8.98 -4.36
C ILE A 91 -7.17 -9.79 -4.44
N GLN A 92 -8.32 -9.11 -4.50
CA GLN A 92 -9.62 -9.74 -4.67
C GLN A 92 -10.01 -9.94 -6.15
N GLY A 93 -9.15 -9.55 -7.09
CA GLY A 93 -9.41 -9.63 -8.54
C GLY A 93 -10.45 -8.63 -9.05
N ALA A 94 -10.84 -7.64 -8.22
CA ALA A 94 -11.86 -6.65 -8.55
C ALA A 94 -11.32 -5.41 -9.30
N GLY A 95 -10.02 -5.33 -9.54
CA GLY A 95 -9.37 -4.11 -10.01
C GLY A 95 -8.92 -3.22 -8.86
N GLN A 96 -8.51 -1.99 -9.20
CA GLN A 96 -8.12 -0.98 -8.22
C GLN A 96 -9.31 -0.62 -7.32
N HIS A 97 -9.09 -0.64 -6.00
CA HIS A 97 -10.06 -0.15 -5.03
C HIS A 97 -9.69 1.28 -4.60
N ARG A 98 -10.68 2.18 -4.60
CA ARG A 98 -10.47 3.61 -4.34
C ARG A 98 -11.24 4.04 -3.11
N PHE A 99 -10.57 4.80 -2.24
CA PHE A 99 -11.15 5.38 -1.04
C PHE A 99 -11.26 6.90 -1.25
N PRO A 100 -12.44 7.42 -1.63
CA PRO A 100 -12.62 8.84 -1.98
C PRO A 100 -12.51 9.73 -0.75
N VAL A 101 -11.95 10.93 -0.91
CA VAL A 101 -11.81 11.93 0.15
C VAL A 101 -12.08 13.33 -0.39
N SER A 102 -13.27 13.85 -0.13
CA SER A 102 -13.70 15.18 -0.60
C SER A 102 -13.70 16.26 0.48
N ASN A 103 -13.69 15.88 1.75
CA ASN A 103 -13.78 16.82 2.86
C ASN A 103 -13.16 16.26 4.15
N THR A 104 -13.11 17.09 5.20
CA THR A 104 -12.54 16.76 6.51
C THR A 104 -13.24 15.60 7.23
N GLU A 105 -14.55 15.42 7.08
CA GLU A 105 -15.23 14.28 7.70
C GLU A 105 -14.84 12.99 6.98
N GLU A 106 -14.76 13.05 5.65
CA GLU A 106 -14.36 11.93 4.81
C GLU A 106 -12.90 11.51 4.99
N THR A 107 -12.00 12.42 5.38
CA THR A 107 -10.60 12.02 5.66
C THR A 107 -10.55 10.92 6.72
N LYS A 108 -11.44 10.98 7.72
CA LYS A 108 -11.48 10.00 8.80
C LYS A 108 -12.21 8.73 8.39
N SER A 109 -13.39 8.83 7.79
CA SER A 109 -14.16 7.64 7.38
C SER A 109 -13.41 6.82 6.34
N SER A 110 -12.80 7.46 5.35
CA SER A 110 -12.05 6.78 4.28
C SER A 110 -10.74 6.19 4.78
N ALA A 111 -10.07 6.81 5.76
CA ALA A 111 -8.90 6.22 6.40
C ALA A 111 -9.26 4.96 7.20
N ILE A 112 -10.39 4.99 7.93
CA ILE A 112 -10.91 3.81 8.64
C ILE A 112 -11.30 2.70 7.66
N GLU A 113 -11.93 3.05 6.54
CA GLU A 113 -12.31 2.10 5.50
C GLU A 113 -11.08 1.43 4.87
N LEU A 114 -10.08 2.22 4.46
CA LEU A 114 -8.81 1.70 3.95
C LEU A 114 -8.15 0.79 4.97
N TYR A 115 -8.08 1.21 6.24
CA TYR A 115 -7.49 0.40 7.29
C TYR A 115 -8.23 -0.93 7.46
N LYS A 116 -9.56 -0.94 7.48
CA LYS A 116 -10.35 -2.18 7.58
C LYS A 116 -10.09 -3.10 6.38
N TYR A 117 -10.13 -2.55 5.17
CA TYR A 117 -9.85 -3.30 3.94
C TYR A 117 -8.42 -3.88 3.93
N PHE A 118 -7.45 -3.10 4.42
CA PHE A 118 -6.08 -3.55 4.61
C PHE A 118 -5.98 -4.68 5.65
N GLN A 119 -6.66 -4.58 6.79
CA GLN A 119 -6.68 -5.66 7.79
C GLN A 119 -7.34 -6.93 7.26
N GLU A 120 -8.41 -6.80 6.48
CA GLU A 120 -9.19 -7.92 5.95
C GLU A 120 -8.47 -8.65 4.80
N HIS A 121 -7.79 -7.91 3.92
CA HIS A 121 -7.22 -8.49 2.70
C HIS A 121 -5.70 -8.35 2.62
N GLY A 122 -5.17 -7.20 3.04
CA GLY A 122 -3.75 -6.91 2.93
C GLY A 122 -2.89 -7.65 3.94
N VAL A 123 -3.28 -7.69 5.22
CA VAL A 123 -2.55 -8.41 6.26
C VAL A 123 -2.49 -9.91 5.97
N PRO A 124 -3.57 -10.62 5.58
CA PRO A 124 -3.48 -12.02 5.16
C PRO A 124 -2.56 -12.23 3.96
N PHE A 125 -2.58 -11.34 2.96
CA PHE A 125 -1.67 -11.40 1.82
C PHE A 125 -0.20 -11.27 2.26
N LEU A 126 0.11 -10.28 3.10
CA LEU A 126 1.47 -10.05 3.60
C LEU A 126 1.95 -11.24 4.42
N ARG A 127 1.10 -11.84 5.26
CA ARG A 127 1.41 -13.07 6.01
C ARG A 127 1.70 -14.25 5.08
N LYS A 128 0.84 -14.47 4.08
CA LYS A 128 1.01 -15.56 3.09
C LYS A 128 2.35 -15.46 2.37
N TYR A 129 2.69 -14.28 1.85
CA TYR A 129 3.90 -14.07 1.07
C TYR A 129 5.13 -13.67 1.90
N SER A 130 5.04 -13.73 3.24
CA SER A 130 6.20 -13.67 4.13
C SER A 130 6.98 -14.99 4.16
N ASP A 131 6.37 -16.09 3.73
CA ASP A 131 7.08 -17.36 3.56
C ASP A 131 7.79 -17.41 2.19
N PRO A 132 9.13 -17.50 2.15
CA PRO A 132 9.88 -17.55 0.90
C PRO A 132 9.54 -18.79 0.06
N ALA A 133 9.14 -19.92 0.67
CA ALA A 133 8.73 -21.12 -0.08
C ALA A 133 7.41 -20.86 -0.82
N THR A 134 6.46 -20.18 -0.19
CA THR A 134 5.21 -19.75 -0.83
C THR A 134 5.47 -18.81 -2.02
N VAL A 135 6.39 -17.85 -1.88
CA VAL A 135 6.76 -16.95 -2.98
C VAL A 135 7.41 -17.74 -4.13
N LEU A 136 8.38 -18.60 -3.83
CA LEU A 136 9.05 -19.45 -4.82
C LEU A 136 8.08 -20.32 -5.59
N ASN A 137 7.18 -21.02 -4.90
CA ASN A 137 6.18 -21.87 -5.54
C ASN A 137 5.25 -21.04 -6.43
N THR A 138 4.81 -19.88 -5.95
CA THR A 138 3.92 -18.99 -6.72
C THR A 138 4.59 -18.50 -8.00
N LEU A 139 5.82 -17.98 -7.91
CA LEU A 139 6.56 -17.51 -9.08
C LEU A 139 6.92 -18.66 -10.05
N SER A 140 7.27 -19.84 -9.54
CA SER A 140 7.64 -21.00 -10.36
C SER A 140 6.45 -21.58 -11.13
N ASN A 141 5.24 -21.56 -10.53
CA ASN A 141 4.02 -22.01 -11.19
C ASN A 141 3.52 -21.02 -12.25
N GLY A 142 3.94 -19.75 -12.16
CA GLY A 142 3.54 -18.70 -13.10
C GLY A 142 2.04 -18.38 -13.02
N GLY A 143 1.51 -17.86 -14.12
CA GLY A 143 0.09 -17.54 -14.24
C GLY A 143 -0.35 -16.29 -13.47
N LYS A 144 -1.64 -16.21 -13.14
CA LYS A 144 -2.26 -15.01 -12.56
C LYS A 144 -1.70 -14.65 -11.19
N ASP A 145 -1.46 -15.63 -10.33
CA ASP A 145 -0.94 -15.39 -8.98
C ASP A 145 0.50 -14.89 -9.00
N ALA A 146 1.34 -15.42 -9.91
CA ALA A 146 2.69 -14.92 -10.11
C ALA A 146 2.70 -13.47 -10.62
N LEU A 147 1.80 -13.17 -11.58
CA LEU A 147 1.64 -11.82 -12.11
C LEU A 147 1.07 -10.83 -11.08
N LEU A 148 0.23 -11.31 -10.16
CA LEU A 148 -0.31 -10.50 -9.08
C LEU A 148 0.79 -10.01 -8.15
N ILE A 149 1.73 -10.89 -7.77
CA ILE A 149 2.78 -10.56 -6.78
C ILE A 149 4.05 -10.00 -7.41
N SER A 150 4.25 -10.22 -8.70
CA SER A 150 5.37 -9.72 -9.49
C SER A 150 4.92 -9.52 -10.94
N PRO A 151 4.50 -8.31 -11.35
CA PRO A 151 3.92 -8.10 -12.67
C PRO A 151 4.94 -8.17 -13.82
N PHE A 152 6.24 -8.07 -13.52
CA PHE A 152 7.31 -8.07 -14.51
C PHE A 152 7.86 -9.48 -14.73
N LEU A 153 7.35 -10.19 -15.75
CA LEU A 153 7.77 -11.56 -16.10
C LEU A 153 9.28 -11.72 -16.24
N ASN A 154 9.97 -10.70 -16.78
CA ASN A 154 11.42 -10.72 -16.95
C ASN A 154 12.20 -10.65 -15.62
N GLN A 155 11.54 -10.39 -14.49
CA GLN A 155 12.15 -10.40 -13.16
C GLN A 155 11.93 -11.69 -12.39
N HIS A 156 10.98 -12.55 -12.81
CA HIS A 156 10.58 -13.75 -12.06
C HIS A 156 11.76 -14.69 -11.82
N GLN A 157 12.50 -15.04 -12.87
CA GLN A 157 13.62 -15.96 -12.75
C GLN A 157 14.70 -15.42 -11.79
N ASN A 158 15.01 -14.13 -11.89
CA ASN A 158 15.99 -13.49 -11.01
C ASN A 158 15.54 -13.49 -9.54
N GLN A 159 14.25 -13.22 -9.28
CA GLN A 159 13.68 -13.30 -7.93
C GLN A 159 13.71 -14.72 -7.38
N ILE A 160 13.39 -15.73 -8.21
CA ILE A 160 13.48 -17.14 -7.85
C ILE A 160 14.91 -17.51 -7.47
N ASP A 161 15.89 -17.20 -8.32
CA ASP A 161 17.29 -17.58 -8.11
C ASP A 161 17.85 -16.95 -6.82
N ARG A 162 17.53 -15.68 -6.56
CA ARG A 162 17.93 -14.98 -5.33
C ARG A 162 17.30 -15.57 -4.08
N LEU A 163 16.01 -15.89 -4.11
CA LEU A 163 15.33 -16.52 -2.98
C LEU A 163 15.87 -17.92 -2.70
N ARG A 164 16.13 -18.73 -3.74
CA ARG A 164 16.76 -20.06 -3.58
C ARG A 164 18.15 -19.95 -2.94
N ALA A 165 18.98 -19.04 -3.44
CA ALA A 165 20.33 -18.83 -2.92
C ALA A 165 20.30 -18.39 -1.45
N GLN A 166 19.38 -17.50 -1.07
CA GLN A 166 19.29 -16.98 0.30
C GLN A 166 18.73 -18.00 1.30
N TYR A 167 17.71 -18.78 0.91
CA TYR A 167 16.96 -19.64 1.84
C TYR A 167 17.24 -21.14 1.68
N GLY A 168 18.07 -21.54 0.70
CA GLY A 168 18.44 -22.94 0.48
C GLY A 168 17.28 -23.85 0.04
N ILE A 169 16.22 -23.27 -0.54
CA ILE A 169 15.00 -23.99 -0.92
C ILE A 169 15.18 -24.64 -2.30
N GLY A 170 15.14 -25.97 -2.37
CA GLY A 170 15.15 -26.71 -3.63
C GLY A 170 16.48 -26.67 -4.38
N MET A 171 17.61 -26.67 -3.66
CA MET A 171 18.88 -27.18 -4.19
C MET A 171 18.82 -28.70 -4.37
#